data_AF-A0A7C5LZM6-F1
#
_entry.id   AF-A0A7C5LZM6-F1
#
_cell.length_a   1.000
_cell.length_b   1.000
_cell.length_c   1.000
_cell.angle_alpha   90.00
_cell.angle_beta   90.00
_cell.angle_gamma   90.00
#
_symmetry.space_group_name_H-M   'P 1'
#
loop_
_entity.id
_entity.type
_entity.pdbx_description
1 polymer ?
#
loop_
_entity_poly.entity_id
_entity_poly.type
_entity_poly.pdbx_seq_one_letter_code
_entity_poly.pdbx_strand_id
1 'polypeptide(L)'
;FYTDWVYITHSGYKDNEFIPRIHRSKNRGEDWEDISSDLPNIAINDVYILPGHADSILFVATDAGVYASMDAGGSWGRLGTNMPYVPSFDLDRNPAHNTLIAGTFARSIMTYPIDSLLPDTPVATNGVVAPNSRLEVYPNPASHTLHIVWNGQPPNKTIDMAVMGTKGKAWRYNQSGTQWDVDVSALPAGIYFIKAQSGSVVQHGRFLKK
;
A
#
# COMPACT_ATOMS: atom_id res chain seq x y z
N PHE A 1 5.70 -22.26 0.49
CA PHE A 1 7.14 -22.42 0.47
C PHE A 1 7.53 -23.34 -0.64
N TYR A 2 8.51 -22.93 -1.43
CA TYR A 2 9.27 -23.87 -2.23
C TYR A 2 10.15 -24.68 -1.29
N THR A 3 10.14 -26.00 -1.44
CA THR A 3 10.85 -26.90 -0.51
C THR A 3 12.36 -26.88 -0.66
N ASP A 4 12.84 -26.39 -1.80
CA ASP A 4 14.26 -26.39 -2.16
C ASP A 4 14.92 -25.02 -2.00
N TRP A 5 14.13 -23.99 -1.65
CA TRP A 5 14.61 -22.63 -1.49
C TRP A 5 15.14 -22.41 -0.08
N VAL A 6 16.30 -21.76 0.02
CA VAL A 6 16.96 -21.41 1.29
C VAL A 6 17.40 -19.96 1.20
N TYR A 7 17.28 -19.23 2.31
CA TYR A 7 17.69 -17.84 2.42
C TYR A 7 18.73 -17.71 3.52
N ILE A 8 19.73 -16.85 3.29
CA ILE A 8 20.73 -16.51 4.31
C ILE A 8 20.91 -15.00 4.34
N THR A 9 20.96 -14.45 5.55
CA THR A 9 21.32 -13.07 5.82
C THR A 9 22.59 -12.98 6.65
N HIS A 10 23.37 -11.92 6.43
CA HIS A 10 24.55 -11.62 7.25
C HIS A 10 24.50 -10.15 7.68
N SER A 11 24.58 -9.93 8.99
CA SER A 11 24.52 -8.59 9.57
C SER A 11 25.79 -7.79 9.30
N GLY A 12 26.99 -8.41 9.30
CA GLY A 12 28.27 -7.72 9.12
C GLY A 12 28.61 -6.68 10.22
N TYR A 13 27.66 -6.38 11.10
CA TYR A 13 27.70 -5.29 12.07
C TYR A 13 28.92 -5.33 12.99
N LYS A 14 29.27 -6.51 13.52
CA LYS A 14 30.43 -6.68 14.41
C LYS A 14 31.77 -6.43 13.71
N ASP A 15 31.78 -6.54 12.39
CA ASP A 15 32.93 -6.31 11.52
C ASP A 15 32.90 -4.90 10.89
N ASN A 16 31.96 -4.04 11.34
CA ASN A 16 31.74 -2.69 10.82
C ASN A 16 31.41 -2.67 9.32
N GLU A 17 30.80 -3.74 8.80
CA GLU A 17 30.27 -3.85 7.44
C GLU A 17 28.73 -3.71 7.48
N PHE A 18 28.21 -2.68 6.82
CA PHE A 18 26.76 -2.43 6.74
C PHE A 18 26.19 -2.74 5.36
N ILE A 19 26.92 -3.46 4.50
CA ILE A 19 26.37 -3.86 3.20
C ILE A 19 25.24 -4.87 3.47
N PRO A 20 24.01 -4.67 2.96
CA PRO A 20 22.95 -5.65 3.12
C PRO A 20 23.40 -6.93 2.43
N ARG A 21 23.48 -8.01 3.19
CA ARG A 21 23.76 -9.33 2.66
C ARG A 21 22.53 -10.17 2.83
N ILE A 22 21.78 -10.35 1.75
CA ILE A 22 20.74 -11.37 1.67
C ILE A 22 20.91 -12.16 0.37
N HIS A 23 21.02 -13.48 0.52
CA HIS A 23 21.18 -14.39 -0.60
C HIS A 23 20.08 -15.44 -0.56
N ARG A 24 19.70 -15.91 -1.75
CA ARG A 24 18.77 -17.01 -1.94
C ARG A 24 19.45 -18.12 -2.71
N SER A 25 19.21 -19.35 -2.31
CA SER A 25 19.44 -20.54 -3.10
C SER A 25 18.10 -21.14 -3.49
N LYS A 26 17.99 -21.67 -4.72
CA LYS A 26 16.80 -22.39 -5.21
C LYS A 26 17.02 -23.90 -5.31
N ASN A 27 18.21 -24.36 -4.95
CA ASN A 27 18.70 -25.74 -5.09
C ASN A 27 19.41 -26.19 -3.80
N ARG A 28 18.77 -25.95 -2.65
CA ARG A 28 19.22 -26.44 -1.33
C ARG A 28 20.65 -26.01 -0.95
N GLY A 29 21.10 -24.86 -1.43
CA GLY A 29 22.40 -24.27 -1.10
C GLY A 29 23.53 -24.60 -2.07
N GLU A 30 23.27 -25.28 -3.19
CA GLU A 30 24.29 -25.54 -4.21
C GLU A 30 24.77 -24.25 -4.89
N ASP A 31 23.84 -23.37 -5.30
CA ASP A 31 24.14 -22.05 -5.86
C ASP A 31 23.37 -20.94 -5.14
N TRP A 32 23.94 -19.73 -5.15
CA TRP A 32 23.42 -18.57 -4.43
C TRP A 32 23.30 -17.36 -5.35
N GLU A 33 22.18 -16.65 -5.26
CA GLU A 33 21.95 -15.36 -5.90
C GLU A 33 21.79 -14.28 -4.83
N ASP A 34 22.47 -13.14 -5.02
CA ASP A 34 22.26 -11.95 -4.20
C ASP A 34 20.90 -11.33 -4.55
N ILE A 35 20.06 -11.12 -3.54
CA ILE A 35 18.73 -10.51 -3.67
C ILE A 35 18.61 -9.21 -2.87
N SER A 36 19.74 -8.58 -2.54
CA SER A 36 19.78 -7.35 -1.75
C SER A 36 19.23 -6.15 -2.53
N SER A 37 19.37 -6.16 -3.87
CA SER A 37 18.76 -5.20 -4.81
C SER A 37 18.89 -3.73 -4.37
N ASP A 38 17.78 -3.07 -4.05
CA ASP A 38 17.67 -1.66 -3.63
C ASP A 38 17.60 -1.49 -2.10
N LEU A 39 17.92 -2.53 -1.31
CA LEU A 39 18.10 -2.36 0.13
C LEU A 39 19.19 -1.32 0.41
N PRO A 40 18.96 -0.42 1.38
CA PRO A 40 20.00 0.51 1.81
C PRO A 40 21.16 -0.25 2.49
N ASN A 41 22.33 0.40 2.53
CA ASN A 41 23.53 -0.08 3.23
C ASN A 41 23.35 -0.17 4.75
N ILE A 42 22.57 -1.16 5.18
CA ILE A 42 22.21 -1.42 6.57
C ILE A 42 22.30 -2.93 6.83
N ALA A 43 22.81 -3.27 8.01
CA ALA A 43 22.90 -4.65 8.50
C ALA A 43 21.52 -5.32 8.55
N ILE A 44 21.45 -6.58 8.10
CA ILE A 44 20.25 -7.43 8.18
C ILE A 44 20.41 -8.40 9.35
N ASN A 45 19.46 -8.36 10.27
CA ASN A 45 19.48 -9.15 11.51
C ASN A 45 18.63 -10.41 11.41
N ASP A 46 17.56 -10.38 10.61
CA ASP A 46 16.66 -11.52 10.41
C ASP A 46 15.90 -11.42 9.08
N VAL A 47 15.45 -12.57 8.57
CA VAL A 47 14.62 -12.71 7.36
C VAL A 47 13.43 -13.62 7.63
N TYR A 48 12.23 -13.15 7.27
CA TYR A 48 11.00 -13.92 7.36
C TYR A 48 10.34 -14.08 5.99
N ILE A 49 9.96 -15.31 5.65
CA ILE A 49 9.27 -15.64 4.39
C ILE A 49 7.80 -15.90 4.70
N LEU A 50 6.89 -15.19 4.02
CA LEU A 50 5.46 -15.34 4.27
C LEU A 50 4.91 -16.66 3.68
N PRO A 51 4.34 -17.56 4.51
CA PRO A 51 3.70 -18.77 3.99
C PRO A 51 2.54 -18.46 3.06
N GLY A 52 2.34 -19.30 2.04
CA GLY A 52 1.16 -19.24 1.15
C GLY A 52 1.30 -18.31 -0.06
N HIS A 53 2.43 -17.61 -0.21
CA HIS A 53 2.66 -16.66 -1.31
C HIS A 53 3.79 -17.06 -2.26
N ALA A 54 4.05 -18.37 -2.39
CA ALA A 54 5.12 -18.88 -3.27
C ALA A 54 6.45 -18.12 -3.12
N ASP A 55 6.79 -17.78 -1.88
CA ASP A 55 8.02 -17.09 -1.45
C ASP A 55 8.27 -15.75 -2.16
N SER A 56 7.19 -15.14 -2.67
CA SER A 56 7.22 -13.81 -3.29
C SER A 56 7.25 -12.69 -2.26
N ILE A 57 6.71 -12.93 -1.05
CA ILE A 57 6.66 -11.96 0.03
C ILE A 57 7.72 -12.30 1.07
N LEU A 58 8.70 -11.41 1.20
CA LEU A 58 9.82 -11.51 2.11
C LEU A 58 9.85 -10.29 3.03
N PHE A 59 10.28 -10.48 4.27
CA PHE A 59 10.53 -9.41 5.22
C PHE A 59 11.95 -9.51 5.73
N VAL A 60 12.60 -8.38 5.94
CA VAL A 60 13.92 -8.31 6.58
C VAL A 60 13.90 -7.31 7.72
N ALA A 61 14.44 -7.73 8.86
CA ALA A 61 14.72 -6.85 9.98
C ALA A 61 16.13 -6.29 9.84
N THR A 62 16.26 -4.97 9.95
CA THR A 62 17.54 -4.27 9.80
C THR A 62 17.79 -3.34 10.98
N ASP A 63 18.99 -2.77 11.05
CA ASP A 63 19.35 -1.75 12.05
C ASP A 63 18.61 -0.41 11.86
N ALA A 64 17.98 -0.19 10.72
CA ALA A 64 17.06 0.92 10.53
C ALA A 64 15.60 0.48 10.57
N GLY A 65 15.30 -0.80 10.84
CA GLY A 65 13.99 -1.43 11.04
C GLY A 65 13.54 -2.33 9.89
N VAL A 66 12.22 -2.50 9.67
CA VAL A 66 11.71 -3.57 8.79
C VAL A 66 11.46 -3.13 7.34
N TYR A 67 11.93 -3.93 6.39
CA TYR A 67 11.65 -3.80 4.96
C TYR A 67 10.92 -5.04 4.45
N ALA A 68 10.16 -4.89 3.36
CA ALA A 68 9.42 -5.97 2.73
C ALA A 68 9.65 -5.97 1.21
N SER A 69 9.74 -7.15 0.62
CA SER A 69 9.70 -7.36 -0.82
C SER A 69 8.43 -8.12 -1.19
N MET A 70 7.81 -7.76 -2.32
CA MET A 70 6.60 -8.40 -2.85
C MET A 70 6.87 -9.19 -4.15
N ASP A 71 8.12 -9.20 -4.60
CA ASP A 71 8.60 -9.76 -5.86
C ASP A 71 9.82 -10.69 -5.65
N ALA A 72 9.86 -11.38 -4.51
CA ALA A 72 10.88 -12.36 -4.15
C ALA A 72 12.31 -11.78 -4.08
N GLY A 73 12.47 -10.54 -3.61
CA GLY A 73 13.73 -9.84 -3.45
C GLY A 73 14.17 -9.03 -4.68
N GLY A 74 13.28 -8.81 -5.65
CA GLY A 74 13.54 -7.94 -6.79
C GLY A 74 13.59 -6.45 -6.40
N SER A 75 12.74 -6.03 -5.47
CA SER A 75 12.69 -4.69 -4.89
C SER A 75 12.22 -4.72 -3.43
N TRP A 76 12.63 -3.73 -2.65
CA TRP A 76 12.41 -3.65 -1.22
C TRP A 76 11.78 -2.31 -0.82
N GLY A 77 10.60 -2.39 -0.20
CA GLY A 77 9.86 -1.27 0.35
C GLY A 77 9.99 -1.19 1.87
N ARG A 78 10.12 0.02 2.41
CA ARG A 78 10.13 0.22 3.85
C ARG A 78 8.74 0.03 4.48
N LEU A 79 8.63 -0.74 5.56
CA LEU A 79 7.42 -0.74 6.39
C LEU A 79 7.43 0.50 7.29
N GLY A 80 6.61 1.51 6.94
CA GLY A 80 6.69 2.86 7.52
C GLY A 80 5.45 3.35 8.29
N THR A 81 4.39 2.54 8.38
CA THR A 81 3.18 2.84 9.16
C THR A 81 3.05 1.77 10.23
N ASN A 82 3.25 2.13 11.51
CA ASN A 82 3.37 1.21 12.66
C ASN A 82 4.69 0.43 12.81
N MET A 83 5.67 0.61 11.91
CA MET A 83 7.03 0.06 12.06
C MET A 83 8.07 1.20 12.05
N PRO A 84 8.64 1.56 13.22
CA PRO A 84 9.51 2.72 13.34
C PRO A 84 10.92 2.48 12.78
N TYR A 85 11.67 3.56 12.53
CA TYR A 85 13.10 3.51 12.20
C TYR A 85 13.95 3.21 13.43
N VAL A 86 13.96 1.96 13.86
CA VAL A 86 14.82 1.44 14.94
C VAL A 86 15.33 0.07 14.57
N PRO A 87 16.48 -0.35 15.12
CA PRO A 87 16.95 -1.71 14.96
C PRO A 87 15.85 -2.71 15.31
N SER A 88 15.61 -3.63 14.38
CA SER A 88 14.75 -4.79 14.58
C SER A 88 15.64 -6.02 14.49
N PHE A 89 15.44 -6.98 15.39
CA PHE A 89 16.35 -8.10 15.55
C PHE A 89 15.74 -9.43 15.15
N ASP A 90 14.42 -9.55 15.20
CA ASP A 90 13.70 -10.81 15.00
C ASP A 90 12.30 -10.53 14.46
N LEU A 91 11.84 -11.39 13.55
CA LEU A 91 10.55 -11.32 12.90
C LEU A 91 9.80 -12.65 13.04
N ASP A 92 8.52 -12.56 13.38
CA ASP A 92 7.63 -13.73 13.36
C ASP A 92 6.22 -13.31 12.92
N ARG A 93 5.33 -14.27 12.68
CA ARG A 93 3.94 -14.03 12.29
C ARG A 93 2.98 -14.43 13.38
N ASN A 94 1.99 -13.57 13.63
CA ASN A 94 0.76 -13.95 14.30
C ASN A 94 -0.28 -14.42 13.29
N PRO A 95 -0.54 -15.73 13.13
CA PRO A 95 -1.52 -16.22 12.17
C PRO A 95 -2.97 -15.88 12.55
N ALA A 96 -3.28 -15.69 13.84
CA ALA A 96 -4.64 -15.43 14.31
C ALA A 96 -5.14 -14.03 13.91
N HIS A 97 -4.22 -13.07 13.79
CA HIS A 97 -4.52 -11.68 13.43
C HIS A 97 -3.92 -11.25 12.09
N ASN A 98 -3.26 -12.18 11.39
CA ASN A 98 -2.50 -11.92 10.18
C ASN A 98 -1.55 -10.71 10.28
N THR A 99 -0.79 -10.64 11.37
CA THR A 99 0.19 -9.58 11.60
C THR A 99 1.61 -10.11 11.59
N LEU A 100 2.55 -9.30 11.08
CA LEU A 100 3.98 -9.46 11.31
C LEU A 100 4.30 -8.89 12.69
N ILE A 101 5.08 -9.62 13.46
CA ILE A 101 5.63 -9.26 14.77
C ILE A 101 7.10 -8.92 14.56
N ALA A 102 7.58 -7.83 15.18
CA ALA A 102 8.99 -7.48 15.21
C ALA A 102 9.47 -7.21 16.63
N GLY A 103 10.57 -7.86 17.03
CA GLY A 103 11.32 -7.53 18.23
C GLY A 103 12.21 -6.31 17.98
N THR A 104 11.88 -5.17 18.59
CA THR A 104 12.55 -3.89 18.30
C THR A 104 13.42 -3.39 19.45
N PHE A 105 14.50 -2.69 19.11
CA PHE A 105 15.33 -2.02 20.09
C PHE A 105 14.56 -0.87 20.76
N ALA A 106 14.48 -0.91 22.10
CA ALA A 106 13.90 0.14 22.94
C ALA A 106 12.43 0.52 22.65
N ARG A 107 11.70 -0.28 21.87
CA ARG A 107 10.27 -0.06 21.54
C ARG A 107 9.40 -1.30 21.71
N SER A 108 9.89 -2.28 22.47
CA SER A 108 9.19 -3.54 22.76
C SER A 108 8.86 -4.32 21.48
N ILE A 109 7.76 -5.06 21.50
CA ILE A 109 7.25 -5.82 20.36
C ILE A 109 6.34 -4.90 19.55
N MET A 110 6.63 -4.77 18.26
CA MET A 110 5.80 -4.02 17.30
C MET A 110 5.05 -5.01 16.41
N THR A 111 3.88 -4.59 15.91
CA THR A 111 3.10 -5.40 14.97
C THR A 111 2.70 -4.60 13.73
N TYR A 112 2.62 -5.29 12.60
CA TYR A 112 2.24 -4.72 11.32
C TYR A 112 1.19 -5.61 10.64
N PRO A 113 0.02 -5.07 10.22
CA PRO A 113 -1.01 -5.84 9.53
C PRO A 113 -0.55 -6.24 8.11
N ILE A 114 -0.39 -7.54 7.86
CA ILE A 114 0.12 -8.04 6.57
C ILE A 114 -0.85 -7.77 5.44
N ASP A 115 -2.17 -7.77 5.73
CA ASP A 115 -3.21 -7.45 4.75
C ASP A 115 -3.04 -6.06 4.13
N SER A 116 -2.37 -5.13 4.82
CA SER A 116 -2.08 -3.80 4.28
C SER A 116 -1.02 -3.78 3.17
N LEU A 117 -0.30 -4.89 2.96
CA LEU A 117 0.68 -5.05 1.87
C LEU A 117 0.06 -5.60 0.60
N LEU A 118 -1.02 -6.35 0.77
CA LEU A 118 -1.72 -6.93 -0.36
C LEU A 118 -2.60 -5.83 -0.95
N PRO A 119 -2.61 -5.67 -2.29
CA PRO A 119 -3.60 -4.80 -2.91
C PRO A 119 -4.97 -5.26 -2.42
N ASP A 120 -5.83 -4.32 -2.02
CA ASP A 120 -7.21 -4.61 -1.63
C ASP A 120 -7.81 -5.51 -2.73
N THR A 121 -7.87 -6.82 -2.50
CA THR A 121 -8.86 -7.62 -3.21
C THR A 121 -10.15 -6.94 -2.83
N PRO A 122 -10.93 -6.39 -3.77
CA PRO A 122 -12.19 -5.76 -3.43
C PRO A 122 -12.97 -6.82 -2.67
N VAL A 123 -13.01 -6.67 -1.34
CA VAL A 123 -13.88 -7.48 -0.51
C VAL A 123 -15.23 -7.06 -1.02
N ALA A 124 -15.87 -7.94 -1.78
CA ALA A 124 -17.30 -7.90 -1.96
C ALA A 124 -17.85 -8.04 -0.54
N THR A 125 -17.94 -6.91 0.14
CA THR A 125 -18.77 -6.81 1.31
C THR A 125 -20.14 -7.16 0.76
N ASN A 126 -20.67 -8.31 1.17
CA ASN A 126 -22.10 -8.60 1.07
C ASN A 126 -22.89 -7.62 1.98
N GLY A 127 -22.46 -6.36 2.10
CA GLY A 127 -23.40 -5.28 2.25
C GLY A 127 -24.17 -5.23 0.94
N VAL A 128 -25.47 -5.05 1.04
CA VAL A 128 -26.33 -4.76 -0.11
C VAL A 128 -25.89 -3.41 -0.67
N VAL A 129 -24.76 -3.36 -1.38
CA VAL A 129 -24.46 -2.29 -2.31
C VAL A 129 -25.45 -2.55 -3.42
N ALA A 130 -26.50 -1.74 -3.46
CA ALA A 130 -27.42 -1.72 -4.58
C ALA A 130 -26.57 -1.77 -5.87
N PRO A 131 -26.79 -2.70 -6.81
CA PRO A 131 -25.81 -3.11 -7.82
C PRO A 131 -25.26 -2.02 -8.75
N ASN A 132 -25.68 -0.77 -8.59
CA ASN A 132 -25.44 0.34 -9.51
C ASN A 132 -25.03 1.64 -8.80
N SER A 133 -24.44 1.60 -7.60
CA SER A 133 -23.95 2.86 -7.02
C SER A 133 -22.66 3.32 -7.70
N ARG A 134 -22.80 4.20 -8.70
CA ARG A 134 -21.71 4.77 -9.50
C ARG A 134 -21.80 6.29 -9.47
N LEU A 135 -20.66 6.95 -9.55
CA LEU A 135 -20.57 8.39 -9.78
C LEU A 135 -20.71 8.68 -11.28
N GLU A 136 -21.78 9.36 -11.66
CA GLU A 136 -21.97 9.91 -12.99
C GLU A 136 -21.49 11.36 -13.03
N VAL A 137 -20.78 11.72 -14.10
CA VAL A 137 -20.13 13.02 -14.24
C VAL A 137 -20.38 13.53 -15.65
N TYR A 138 -21.11 14.64 -15.77
CA TYR A 138 -21.48 15.24 -17.05
C TYR A 138 -21.57 16.76 -16.96
N PRO A 139 -21.40 17.50 -18.07
CA PRO A 139 -20.99 17.01 -19.38
C PRO A 139 -19.51 16.60 -19.40
N ASN A 140 -19.18 15.58 -20.17
CA ASN A 140 -17.79 15.24 -20.49
C ASN A 140 -17.65 15.27 -22.02
N PRO A 141 -16.98 16.26 -22.63
CA PRO A 141 -16.12 17.28 -21.98
C PRO A 141 -16.86 18.44 -21.30
N ALA A 142 -16.30 18.99 -20.20
CA ALA A 142 -16.86 20.09 -19.42
C ALA A 142 -16.18 21.43 -19.72
N SER A 143 -16.92 22.54 -19.62
CA SER A 143 -16.38 23.90 -19.82
C SER A 143 -16.52 24.81 -18.59
N HIS A 144 -17.71 24.83 -17.96
CA HIS A 144 -18.04 25.75 -16.86
C HIS A 144 -18.53 25.00 -15.62
N THR A 145 -19.65 24.29 -15.75
CA THR A 145 -20.26 23.54 -14.64
C THR A 145 -20.20 22.05 -14.92
N LEU A 146 -19.94 21.28 -13.87
CA LEU A 146 -19.95 19.84 -13.89
C LEU A 146 -21.01 19.33 -12.92
N HIS A 147 -21.93 18.54 -13.44
CA HIS A 147 -22.95 17.83 -12.68
C HIS A 147 -22.39 16.47 -12.28
N ILE A 148 -22.42 16.21 -10.98
CA ILE A 148 -21.95 14.97 -10.38
C ILE A 148 -23.14 14.33 -9.68
N VAL A 149 -23.50 13.11 -10.09
CA VAL A 149 -24.62 12.37 -9.51
C VAL A 149 -24.07 11.07 -8.92
N TRP A 150 -24.31 10.86 -7.63
CA TRP A 150 -24.10 9.59 -6.96
C TRP A 150 -25.39 8.77 -7.05
N ASN A 151 -25.40 7.74 -7.89
CA ASN A 151 -26.54 6.84 -7.95
C ASN A 151 -26.58 5.98 -6.67
N GLY A 152 -27.68 5.99 -5.92
CA GLY A 152 -27.80 5.28 -4.63
C GLY A 152 -27.70 6.19 -3.40
N GLN A 153 -27.94 5.63 -2.22
CA GLN A 153 -27.91 6.38 -0.96
C GLN A 153 -26.52 6.27 -0.32
N PRO A 154 -25.76 7.38 -0.20
CA PRO A 154 -24.48 7.40 0.49
C PRO A 154 -24.68 7.06 1.98
N PRO A 155 -23.79 6.27 2.60
CA PRO A 155 -23.94 5.84 4.00
C PRO A 155 -24.08 6.99 5.00
N ASN A 156 -23.39 8.10 4.73
CA ASN A 156 -23.40 9.30 5.56
C ASN A 156 -23.96 10.49 4.78
N LYS A 157 -24.59 11.41 5.52
CA LYS A 157 -25.10 12.68 4.97
C LYS A 157 -24.00 13.59 4.40
N THR A 158 -22.78 13.43 4.89
CA THR A 158 -21.62 14.24 4.50
C THR A 158 -20.72 13.46 3.56
N ILE A 159 -20.32 14.09 2.46
CA ILE A 159 -19.46 13.55 1.42
C ILE A 159 -18.23 14.43 1.28
N ASP A 160 -17.07 13.82 1.44
CA ASP A 160 -15.79 14.44 1.13
C ASP A 160 -15.49 14.19 -0.34
N MET A 161 -15.55 15.26 -1.12
CA MET A 161 -15.29 15.24 -2.56
C MET A 161 -13.97 15.92 -2.87
N ALA A 162 -13.19 15.35 -3.78
CA ALA A 162 -11.98 15.95 -4.30
C ALA A 162 -11.94 15.86 -5.83
N VAL A 163 -11.73 17.00 -6.49
CA VAL A 163 -11.37 17.09 -7.91
C VAL A 163 -9.86 17.19 -8.00
N MET A 164 -9.21 16.35 -8.78
CA MET A 164 -7.74 16.22 -8.83
C MET A 164 -7.26 16.28 -10.28
N GLY A 165 -6.29 17.15 -10.54
CA GLY A 165 -5.58 17.19 -11.82
C GLY A 165 -4.40 16.22 -11.86
N THR A 166 -3.88 15.93 -13.05
CA THR A 166 -2.71 15.02 -13.24
C THR A 166 -1.41 15.54 -12.63
N LYS A 167 -1.35 16.83 -12.29
CA LYS A 167 -0.20 17.49 -11.63
C LYS A 167 -0.29 17.48 -10.10
N GLY A 168 -1.19 16.68 -9.52
CA GLY A 168 -1.33 16.52 -8.06
C GLY A 168 -2.10 17.63 -7.33
N LYS A 169 -2.53 18.69 -8.03
CA LYS A 169 -3.39 19.73 -7.44
C LYS A 169 -4.80 19.18 -7.22
N ALA A 170 -5.32 19.32 -5.99
CA ALA A 170 -6.64 18.86 -5.59
C ALA A 170 -7.51 20.02 -5.05
N TRP A 171 -8.77 20.05 -5.47
CA TRP A 171 -9.80 20.95 -4.94
C TRP A 171 -10.78 20.09 -4.14
N ARG A 172 -10.91 20.39 -2.84
CA ARG A 172 -11.74 19.62 -1.91
C ARG A 172 -13.03 20.36 -1.61
N TYR A 173 -14.13 19.62 -1.54
CA TYR A 173 -15.47 20.09 -1.24
C TYR A 173 -16.07 19.18 -0.18
N ASN A 174 -16.74 19.77 0.81
CA ASN A 174 -17.55 19.02 1.75
C ASN A 174 -19.01 19.27 1.37
N GLN A 175 -19.71 18.23 0.95
CA GLN A 175 -21.04 18.32 0.36
C GLN A 175 -22.02 17.39 1.06
N SER A 176 -23.31 17.61 0.81
CA SER A 176 -24.38 16.70 1.26
C SER A 176 -25.32 16.37 0.11
N GLY A 177 -26.10 15.30 0.24
CA GLY A 177 -27.03 14.84 -0.81
C GLY A 177 -26.40 13.83 -1.78
N THR A 178 -26.96 13.72 -2.98
CA THR A 178 -26.56 12.76 -4.02
C THR A 178 -26.28 13.41 -5.37
N GLN A 179 -26.44 14.73 -5.48
CA GLN A 179 -26.22 15.48 -6.72
C GLN A 179 -25.55 16.82 -6.39
N TRP A 180 -24.54 17.18 -7.16
CA TRP A 180 -23.74 18.39 -6.96
C TRP A 180 -23.37 19.06 -8.27
N ASP A 181 -23.39 20.38 -8.23
CA ASP A 181 -22.89 21.23 -9.30
C ASP A 181 -21.56 21.84 -8.86
N VAL A 182 -20.50 21.51 -9.59
CA VAL A 182 -19.15 22.00 -9.33
C VAL A 182 -18.76 22.96 -10.44
N ASP A 183 -18.43 24.19 -10.07
CA ASP A 183 -17.82 25.14 -10.99
C ASP A 183 -16.36 24.73 -11.27
N VAL A 184 -16.11 24.40 -12.53
CA VAL A 184 -14.81 23.99 -13.06
C VAL A 184 -14.25 25.03 -14.03
N SER A 185 -14.88 26.19 -14.19
CA SER A 185 -14.47 27.24 -15.14
C SER A 185 -13.03 27.71 -14.92
N ALA A 186 -12.60 27.80 -13.66
CA ALA A 186 -11.25 28.20 -13.25
C ALA A 186 -10.18 27.10 -13.46
N LEU A 187 -10.58 25.88 -13.84
CA LEU A 187 -9.64 24.78 -14.07
C LEU A 187 -9.00 24.89 -15.46
N PRO A 188 -7.66 24.76 -15.57
CA PRO A 188 -7.00 24.64 -16.87
C PRO A 188 -7.51 23.44 -17.67
N ALA A 189 -7.45 23.51 -19.00
CA ALA A 189 -7.77 22.38 -19.86
C ALA A 189 -6.91 21.16 -19.52
N GLY A 190 -7.53 19.98 -19.47
CA GLY A 190 -6.86 18.74 -19.07
C GLY A 190 -7.79 17.66 -18.53
N ILE A 191 -7.19 16.54 -18.13
CA ILE A 191 -7.90 15.41 -17.53
C ILE A 191 -7.96 15.59 -16.02
N TYR A 192 -9.15 15.41 -15.47
CA TYR A 192 -9.41 15.49 -14.03
C TYR A 192 -10.11 14.23 -13.53
N PHE A 193 -9.74 13.84 -12.31
CA PHE A 193 -10.35 12.73 -11.59
C PHE A 193 -11.15 13.27 -10.41
N ILE A 194 -12.27 12.62 -10.12
CA ILE A 194 -13.13 12.94 -9.00
C ILE A 194 -13.11 11.75 -8.06
N LYS A 195 -12.87 12.02 -6.78
CA LYS A 195 -13.06 11.07 -5.69
C LYS A 195 -14.17 11.61 -4.80
N ALA A 196 -15.20 10.82 -4.53
CA ALA A 196 -16.25 11.13 -3.57
C ALA A 196 -16.24 10.03 -2.50
N GLN A 197 -16.18 10.41 -1.23
CA GLN A 197 -16.11 9.48 -0.11
C GLN A 197 -17.20 9.79 0.91
N SER A 198 -17.92 8.75 1.34
CA SER A 198 -18.94 8.81 2.40
C SER A 198 -18.72 7.64 3.35
N GLY A 199 -18.16 7.93 4.53
CA GLY A 199 -17.73 6.88 5.46
C GLY A 199 -16.69 5.96 4.83
N SER A 200 -17.00 4.67 4.74
CA SER A 200 -16.17 3.64 4.11
C SER A 200 -16.38 3.49 2.60
N VAL A 201 -17.42 4.11 2.02
CA VAL A 201 -17.72 3.97 0.59
C VAL A 201 -17.02 5.07 -0.19
N VAL A 202 -16.25 4.67 -1.20
CA VAL A 202 -15.54 5.57 -2.12
C VAL A 202 -16.03 5.33 -3.54
N GLN A 203 -16.28 6.42 -4.26
CA GLN A 203 -16.68 6.42 -5.66
C GLN A 203 -15.76 7.31 -6.48
N HIS A 204 -15.59 6.95 -7.74
CA HIS A 204 -14.67 7.64 -8.67
C HIS A 204 -15.38 8.09 -9.94
N GLY A 205 -14.97 9.25 -10.44
CA GLY A 205 -15.40 9.81 -11.72
C GLY A 205 -14.23 10.41 -12.47
N ARG A 206 -14.40 10.67 -13.77
CA ARG A 206 -13.42 11.38 -14.60
C ARG A 206 -14.11 12.30 -15.58
N PHE A 207 -13.48 13.42 -15.90
CA PHE A 207 -13.93 14.31 -16.97
C PHE A 207 -12.75 14.98 -17.67
N LEU A 208 -12.99 15.42 -18.90
CA LEU A 208 -12.08 16.25 -19.67
C LEU A 208 -12.53 17.72 -19.55
N LYS A 209 -11.66 18.60 -19.08
CA LYS A 209 -11.85 20.06 -19.12
C LYS A 209 -11.38 20.60 -20.46
N LYS A 210 -12.27 21.31 -21.17
CA LYS A 210 -11.95 22.10 -22.36
C LYS A 210 -11.44 23.48 -22.01
#